data_AF-A0A7V5LQ59-F1
#
_entry.id   AF-A0A7V5LQ59-F1
#
_cell.length_a   1.000
_cell.length_b   1.000
_cell.length_c   1.000
_cell.angle_alpha   90.00
_cell.angle_beta   90.00
_cell.angle_gamma   90.00
#
_symmetry.space_group_name_H-M   'P 1'
#
loop_
_entity.id
_entity.type
_entity.pdbx_description
1 polymer ?
#
loop_
_entity_poly.entity_id
_entity_poly.type
_entity_poly.pdbx_seq_one_letter_code
_entity_poly.pdbx_strand_id
1 'polypeptide(L)'
;MRKLVLISILTIGFLLSANFPLAAQGVLLKKDIYVGPDETQDNVITFGGEIVIEGRVKESVVAFGGRIVVFGEVDSSVVGIGAEITLHPSAVVHGDVVSIGGALNRDPQAKIDGDTIFFETTDELWTSLKTAL
;
A
#
# COMPACT_ATOMS: atom_id res chain seq x y z
N MET A 1 24.28 0.80 -8.81
CA MET A 1 24.33 2.23 -8.43
C MET A 1 23.06 3.01 -8.76
N ARG A 2 22.39 2.82 -9.92
CA ARG A 2 21.13 3.55 -10.25
C ARG A 2 19.91 3.17 -9.40
N LYS A 3 19.82 1.92 -8.91
CA LYS A 3 18.70 1.43 -8.08
C LYS A 3 18.71 1.94 -6.63
N LEU A 4 19.88 2.31 -6.10
CA LEU A 4 20.04 2.85 -4.73
C LEU A 4 19.74 4.36 -4.67
N VAL A 5 19.89 5.09 -5.78
CA VAL A 5 19.56 6.52 -5.86
C VAL A 5 18.04 6.77 -5.74
N LEU A 6 17.21 5.86 -6.29
CA LEU A 6 15.74 5.93 -6.17
C LEU A 6 15.24 5.76 -4.72
N ILE A 7 15.84 4.81 -3.98
CA ILE A 7 15.50 4.56 -2.57
C ILE A 7 15.93 5.76 -1.69
N SER A 8 17.04 6.42 -2.05
CA SER A 8 17.52 7.61 -1.33
C SER A 8 16.69 8.87 -1.61
N ILE A 9 16.09 9.01 -2.80
CA ILE A 9 15.19 10.13 -3.13
C ILE A 9 13.85 10.00 -2.39
N LEU A 10 13.35 8.78 -2.21
CA LEU A 10 12.14 8.52 -1.42
C LEU A 10 12.33 8.88 0.05
N THR A 11 13.50 8.58 0.62
CA THR A 11 13.84 8.89 2.02
C THR A 11 14.17 10.38 2.24
N ILE A 12 14.84 11.05 1.30
CA ILE A 12 15.14 12.48 1.40
C ILE A 12 13.87 13.34 1.21
N GLY A 13 12.93 12.92 0.34
CA GLY A 13 11.61 13.56 0.22
C GLY A 13 10.79 13.46 1.50
N PHE A 14 10.83 12.31 2.17
CA PHE A 14 10.13 12.07 3.44
C PHE A 14 10.70 12.87 4.62
N LEU A 15 12.01 13.14 4.62
CA LEU A 15 12.67 13.95 5.66
C LEU A 15 12.47 15.46 5.47
N LEU A 16 12.27 15.94 4.23
CA LEU A 16 11.98 17.35 3.95
C LEU A 16 10.51 17.73 4.18
N SER A 17 9.57 16.76 4.21
CA SER A 17 8.14 17.00 4.48
C SER A 17 7.76 17.07 5.96
N ALA A 18 8.67 16.73 6.89
CA ALA A 18 8.39 16.66 8.33
C ALA A 18 8.03 18.02 8.99
N ASN A 19 8.09 19.14 8.24
CA ASN A 19 7.68 20.47 8.72
C ASN A 19 6.46 21.06 8.00
N PHE A 20 5.80 20.31 7.11
CA PHE A 20 4.51 20.76 6.59
C PHE A 20 3.41 20.41 7.59
N PRO A 21 2.56 21.36 8.00
CA PRO A 21 1.43 21.06 8.85
C PRO A 21 0.50 20.07 8.12
N LEU A 22 0.52 18.82 8.56
CA LEU A 22 -0.22 17.69 7.96
C LEU A 22 -1.75 17.90 7.92
N ALA A 23 -2.27 18.87 8.66
CA ALA A 23 -3.69 19.20 8.69
C ALA A 23 -4.23 19.90 7.43
N ALA A 24 -3.36 20.38 6.53
CA ALA A 24 -3.79 21.18 5.37
C ALA A 24 -4.11 20.36 4.09
N GLN A 25 -3.90 19.03 4.11
CA GLN A 25 -3.93 18.18 2.91
C GLN A 25 -5.01 17.08 2.93
N GLY A 26 -5.92 17.09 3.90
CA GLY A 26 -6.97 16.05 3.99
C GLY A 26 -6.47 14.65 4.36
N VAL A 27 -5.21 14.52 4.81
CA VAL A 27 -4.61 13.24 5.22
C VAL A 27 -5.20 12.82 6.57
N LEU A 28 -6.04 11.79 6.55
CA LEU A 28 -6.62 11.19 7.75
C LEU A 28 -5.61 10.27 8.45
N LEU A 29 -4.90 10.80 9.45
CA LEU A 29 -4.10 10.01 10.38
C LEU A 29 -5.01 9.38 11.44
N LYS A 30 -5.65 8.28 11.08
CA LYS A 30 -6.46 7.47 12.00
C LYS A 30 -5.92 6.05 12.00
N LYS A 31 -5.96 5.39 13.15
CA LYS A 31 -5.53 3.99 13.26
C LYS A 31 -6.26 3.15 12.22
N ASP A 32 -7.58 3.28 12.17
CA ASP A 32 -8.43 2.57 11.22
C ASP A 32 -9.19 3.60 10.36
N ILE A 33 -9.17 3.39 9.05
CA ILE A 33 -9.76 4.28 8.05
C ILE A 33 -10.78 3.47 7.23
N TYR A 34 -11.99 3.99 7.15
CA TYR A 34 -13.05 3.44 6.31
C TYR A 34 -13.46 4.53 5.33
N VAL A 35 -13.43 4.21 4.04
CA VAL A 35 -13.94 5.05 2.96
C VAL A 35 -15.24 4.42 2.48
N GLY A 36 -16.36 4.99 2.87
CA GLY A 36 -17.69 4.49 2.53
C GLY A 36 -17.98 4.55 1.02
N PRO A 37 -19.02 3.87 0.52
CA PRO A 37 -19.31 3.73 -0.91
C PRO A 37 -19.57 5.07 -1.64
N ASP A 38 -20.12 6.06 -0.94
CA ASP A 38 -20.36 7.40 -1.48
C ASP A 38 -19.25 8.41 -1.09
N GLU A 39 -18.18 7.93 -0.46
CA GLU A 39 -17.05 8.76 -0.04
C GLU A 39 -15.94 8.73 -1.09
N THR A 40 -15.31 9.88 -1.26
CA THR A 40 -14.10 10.00 -2.07
C THR A 40 -13.03 10.69 -1.25
N GLN A 41 -11.88 10.04 -1.12
CA GLN A 41 -10.70 10.60 -0.47
C GLN A 41 -9.58 10.81 -1.48
N ASP A 42 -8.72 11.78 -1.22
CA ASP A 42 -7.56 12.00 -2.08
C ASP A 42 -6.45 11.01 -1.70
N ASN A 43 -5.91 11.09 -0.48
CA ASN A 43 -4.89 10.17 0.04
C ASN A 43 -5.32 9.46 1.32
N VAL A 44 -4.96 8.19 1.44
CA VAL A 44 -5.22 7.39 2.64
C VAL A 44 -3.92 6.77 3.12
N ILE A 45 -3.50 7.11 4.35
CA ILE A 45 -2.26 6.59 4.94
C ILE A 45 -2.52 6.12 6.37
N THR A 46 -2.18 4.87 6.68
CA THR A 46 -2.22 4.33 8.05
C THR A 46 -0.89 3.74 8.49
N PHE A 47 -0.70 3.70 9.82
CA PHE A 47 0.42 3.05 10.49
C PHE A 47 -0.13 2.01 11.48
N GLY A 48 -0.03 0.74 11.11
CA GLY A 48 -0.36 -0.41 11.97
C GLY A 48 -1.84 -0.66 12.20
N GLY A 49 -2.73 -0.05 11.42
CA GLY A 49 -4.16 -0.32 11.50
C GLY A 49 -4.77 -0.73 10.17
N GLU A 50 -6.09 -0.59 10.07
CA GLU A 50 -6.88 -1.15 8.97
C GLU A 50 -7.41 -0.06 8.04
N ILE A 51 -7.25 -0.26 6.73
CA ILE A 51 -7.88 0.55 5.69
C ILE A 51 -8.92 -0.30 4.98
N VAL A 52 -10.16 0.16 4.92
CA VAL A 52 -11.24 -0.45 4.14
C VAL A 52 -11.79 0.57 3.16
N ILE A 53 -11.83 0.22 1.87
CA ILE A 53 -12.24 1.11 0.79
C ILE A 53 -13.42 0.50 0.06
N GLU A 54 -14.61 1.07 0.26
CA GLU A 54 -15.81 0.74 -0.51
C GLU A 54 -16.13 1.81 -1.56
N GLY A 55 -15.75 3.07 -1.31
CA GLY A 55 -15.87 4.18 -2.24
C GLY A 55 -14.67 4.34 -3.17
N ARG A 56 -14.18 5.57 -3.29
CA ARG A 56 -13.09 5.91 -4.21
C ARG A 56 -11.91 6.61 -3.52
N VAL A 57 -10.70 6.25 -3.91
CA VAL A 57 -9.47 6.99 -3.55
C VAL A 57 -8.81 7.52 -4.82
N LYS A 58 -8.68 8.84 -4.94
CA LYS A 58 -8.16 9.49 -6.15
C LYS A 58 -6.64 9.41 -6.30
N GLU A 59 -5.92 9.29 -5.20
CA GLU A 59 -4.47 9.16 -5.22
C GLU A 59 -4.07 7.80 -4.66
N SER A 60 -3.24 7.78 -3.62
CA SER A 60 -2.60 6.56 -3.15
C SER A 60 -3.16 6.09 -1.81
N VAL A 61 -3.18 4.77 -1.67
CA VAL A 61 -3.49 4.07 -0.42
C VAL A 61 -2.21 3.46 0.10
N VAL A 62 -1.75 3.89 1.27
CA VAL A 62 -0.48 3.43 1.85
C VAL A 62 -0.70 2.92 3.26
N ALA A 63 -0.35 1.65 3.52
CA ALA A 63 -0.33 1.09 4.88
C ALA A 63 1.08 0.64 5.27
N PHE A 64 1.52 1.11 6.44
CA PHE A 64 2.71 0.60 7.11
C PHE A 64 2.28 -0.36 8.21
N GLY A 65 2.31 -1.67 7.93
CA GLY A 65 1.73 -2.70 8.80
C GLY A 65 0.20 -2.69 8.78
N GLY A 66 -0.41 -3.71 9.39
CA GLY A 66 -1.86 -3.84 9.46
C GLY A 66 -2.47 -4.45 8.19
N ARG A 67 -3.59 -3.90 7.72
CA ARG A 67 -4.41 -4.49 6.65
C ARG A 67 -4.98 -3.43 5.71
N ILE A 68 -5.01 -3.71 4.41
CA ILE A 68 -5.73 -2.95 3.39
C ILE A 68 -6.77 -3.87 2.74
N VAL A 69 -8.03 -3.47 2.73
CA VAL A 69 -9.12 -4.18 2.05
C VAL A 69 -9.77 -3.23 1.05
N VAL A 70 -9.76 -3.60 -0.23
CA VAL A 70 -10.31 -2.78 -1.31
C VAL A 70 -11.49 -3.50 -1.93
N PHE A 71 -12.66 -2.87 -1.87
CA PHE A 71 -13.88 -3.23 -2.59
C PHE A 71 -14.18 -2.23 -3.72
N GLY A 72 -13.78 -0.97 -3.55
CA GLY A 72 -14.05 0.13 -4.48
C GLY A 72 -12.90 0.42 -5.46
N GLU A 73 -12.71 1.70 -5.79
CA GLU A 73 -11.79 2.17 -6.84
C GLU A 73 -10.62 2.95 -6.25
N VAL A 74 -9.41 2.68 -6.75
CA VAL A 74 -8.18 3.42 -6.45
C VAL A 74 -7.54 3.88 -7.75
N ASP A 75 -7.46 5.19 -7.95
CA ASP A 75 -7.04 5.79 -9.22
C ASP A 75 -5.51 5.74 -9.41
N SER A 76 -4.72 5.75 -8.34
CA SER A 76 -3.25 5.75 -8.44
C SER A 76 -2.61 4.44 -8.01
N SER A 77 -2.38 4.20 -6.71
CA SER A 77 -1.61 3.03 -6.29
C SER A 77 -1.99 2.54 -4.90
N VAL A 78 -1.88 1.23 -4.70
CA VAL A 78 -2.08 0.58 -3.40
C VAL A 78 -0.73 0.02 -2.92
N VAL A 79 -0.22 0.55 -1.82
CA VAL A 79 1.10 0.21 -1.28
C VAL A 79 0.96 -0.31 0.15
N GLY A 80 1.33 -1.57 0.38
CA GLY A 80 1.39 -2.19 1.69
C GLY A 80 2.82 -2.57 2.06
N ILE A 81 3.35 -2.02 3.15
CA ILE A 81 4.67 -2.37 3.68
C ILE A 81 4.47 -3.12 4.99
N GLY A 82 4.76 -4.42 5.02
CA GLY A 82 4.50 -5.31 6.16
C GLY A 82 3.00 -5.49 6.45
N ALA A 83 2.14 -5.19 5.47
CA ALA A 83 0.69 -5.22 5.60
C ALA A 83 0.07 -6.33 4.73
N GLU A 84 -1.11 -6.81 5.13
CA GLU A 84 -1.94 -7.71 4.32
C GLU A 84 -2.84 -6.88 3.39
N ILE A 85 -2.68 -7.04 2.08
CA ILE A 85 -3.51 -6.38 1.06
C ILE A 85 -4.51 -7.40 0.51
N THR A 86 -5.80 -7.07 0.59
CA THR A 86 -6.88 -7.88 0.03
C THR A 86 -7.66 -7.08 -1.01
N LEU A 87 -7.66 -7.55 -2.26
CA LEU A 87 -8.44 -6.98 -3.35
C LEU A 87 -9.65 -7.86 -3.64
N HIS A 88 -10.85 -7.33 -3.38
CA HIS A 88 -12.11 -8.02 -3.63
C HIS A 88 -12.49 -8.04 -5.13
N PRO A 89 -13.48 -8.86 -5.54
CA PRO A 89 -13.92 -8.97 -6.93
C PRO A 89 -14.30 -7.64 -7.60
N SER A 90 -14.83 -6.69 -6.84
CA SER A 90 -15.24 -5.36 -7.33
C SER A 90 -14.11 -4.34 -7.34
N ALA A 91 -12.93 -4.69 -6.82
CA ALA A 91 -11.82 -3.77 -6.68
C ALA A 91 -11.26 -3.38 -8.05
N VAL A 92 -11.07 -2.08 -8.26
CA VAL A 92 -10.41 -1.52 -9.44
C VAL A 92 -9.24 -0.66 -9.00
N VAL A 93 -8.03 -1.06 -9.39
CA VAL A 93 -6.81 -0.28 -9.16
C VAL A 93 -6.27 0.15 -10.52
N HIS A 94 -6.25 1.45 -10.76
CA HIS A 94 -5.85 2.00 -12.06
C HIS A 94 -4.34 2.12 -12.26
N GLY A 95 -3.55 2.09 -11.19
CA GLY A 95 -2.09 1.96 -11.28
C GLY A 95 -1.59 0.74 -10.53
N ASP A 96 -0.54 0.94 -9.72
CA ASP A 96 0.27 -0.17 -9.24
C ASP A 96 -0.19 -0.71 -7.89
N VAL A 97 -0.03 -2.02 -7.70
CA VAL A 97 -0.20 -2.69 -6.42
C VAL A 97 1.16 -3.17 -5.93
N VAL A 98 1.63 -2.59 -4.83
CA VAL A 98 2.95 -2.87 -4.27
C VAL A 98 2.79 -3.45 -2.87
N SER A 99 3.25 -4.68 -2.65
CA SER A 99 3.28 -5.31 -1.33
C SER A 99 4.71 -5.73 -0.99
N ILE A 100 5.21 -5.23 0.14
CA ILE A 100 6.61 -5.42 0.59
C ILE A 100 6.61 -6.08 1.97
N GLY A 101 7.08 -7.33 2.06
CA GLY A 101 7.19 -8.06 3.33
C GLY A 101 5.85 -8.33 4.02
N GLY A 102 4.76 -8.30 3.24
CA GLY A 102 3.40 -8.60 3.69
C GLY A 102 2.77 -9.70 2.84
N ALA A 103 1.44 -9.73 2.81
CA ALA A 103 0.69 -10.66 1.98
C ALA A 103 -0.16 -9.90 0.96
N LEU A 104 -0.34 -10.46 -0.23
CA LEU A 104 -1.26 -9.94 -1.25
C LEU A 104 -2.24 -11.04 -1.62
N ASN A 105 -3.51 -10.86 -1.24
CA ASN A 105 -4.61 -11.71 -1.64
C ASN A 105 -5.45 -10.97 -2.68
N ARG A 106 -5.36 -11.41 -3.93
CA ARG A 106 -6.09 -10.82 -5.05
C ARG A 106 -7.14 -11.78 -5.54
N ASP A 107 -8.40 -11.34 -5.57
CA ASP A 107 -9.45 -12.06 -6.26
C ASP A 107 -9.24 -12.02 -7.79
N PRO A 108 -9.45 -13.12 -8.53
CA PRO A 108 -9.31 -13.16 -9.99
C PRO A 108 -10.16 -12.13 -10.74
N GLN A 109 -11.27 -11.66 -10.16
CA GLN A 109 -12.13 -10.65 -10.76
C GLN A 109 -11.65 -9.21 -10.50
N ALA A 110 -10.75 -9.00 -9.53
CA ALA A 110 -10.18 -7.69 -9.24
C ALA A 110 -9.36 -7.17 -10.43
N LYS A 111 -9.64 -5.94 -10.85
CA LYS A 111 -8.96 -5.29 -11.99
C LYS A 111 -7.78 -4.47 -11.49
N ILE A 112 -6.62 -4.72 -12.08
CA ILE A 112 -5.40 -3.92 -11.88
C ILE A 112 -4.93 -3.53 -13.27
N ASP A 113 -4.89 -2.23 -13.56
CA ASP A 113 -4.45 -1.70 -14.85
C ASP A 113 -2.92 -1.49 -14.90
N GLY A 114 -2.28 -1.29 -13.75
CA GLY A 114 -0.82 -1.17 -13.61
C GLY A 114 -0.12 -2.48 -13.25
N ASP A 115 1.08 -2.35 -12.70
CA ASP A 115 1.94 -3.47 -12.33
C ASP A 115 1.65 -3.98 -10.92
N THR A 116 1.86 -5.29 -10.71
CA THR A 116 1.84 -5.89 -9.37
C THR A 116 3.26 -6.20 -8.93
N ILE A 117 3.73 -5.50 -7.91
CA ILE A 117 5.07 -5.66 -7.34
C ILE A 117 4.93 -6.32 -5.98
N PHE A 118 5.22 -7.62 -5.91
CA PHE A 118 5.22 -8.37 -4.66
C PHE A 118 6.66 -8.72 -4.25
N PHE A 119 7.09 -8.21 -3.10
CA PHE A 119 8.33 -8.62 -2.45
C PHE A 119 7.97 -9.48 -1.24
N GLU A 120 8.01 -10.79 -1.42
CA GLU A 120 7.98 -11.71 -0.31
C GLU A 120 9.34 -11.64 0.39
N THR A 121 9.36 -11.34 1.68
CA THR A 121 10.55 -11.59 2.50
C THR A 121 10.61 -13.10 2.72
N THR A 122 10.91 -13.87 1.68
CA THR A 122 11.06 -15.30 1.80
C THR A 122 12.32 -15.57 2.64
N ASP A 123 12.20 -16.54 3.52
CA ASP A 123 13.22 -17.18 4.37
C ASP A 123 14.40 -17.81 3.56
N GLU A 124 14.95 -17.10 2.57
CA GLU A 124 16.06 -17.57 1.73
C GLU A 124 17.33 -17.83 2.55
N LEU A 125 17.48 -17.16 3.70
CA LEU A 125 18.57 -17.40 4.65
C LEU A 125 18.47 -18.76 5.34
N TRP A 126 17.26 -19.23 5.66
CA TRP A 126 17.08 -20.50 6.36
C TRP A 126 17.23 -21.70 5.42
N THR A 127 16.86 -21.53 4.15
CA THR A 127 17.00 -22.57 3.13
C THR A 127 18.46 -22.74 2.72
N SER A 128 19.22 -21.65 2.57
CA SER A 128 20.66 -21.70 2.31
C SER A 128 21.47 -22.28 3.47
N LEU A 129 21.06 -22.04 4.72
CA LEU A 129 21.69 -22.66 5.90
C LEU A 129 21.38 -24.16 6.04
N LYS A 130 20.20 -24.63 5.63
CA LYS A 130 19.83 -26.06 5.69
C LYS A 130 20.44 -26.91 4.58
N THR A 131 20.81 -26.33 3.45
CA THR A 131 21.48 -27.04 2.35
C THR A 131 23.00 -27.12 2.53
N ALA A 132 23.57 -26.26 3.39
CA ALA A 132 25.01 -26.23 3.69
C ALA A 132 25.42 -27.12 4.88
N LEU A 133 24.45 -27.73 5.59
CA LEU A 133 24.64 -28.72 6.66
C LEU A 133 24.23 -30.10 6.15
#